data_AF-A0A3D8VJ94-F1
#
_entry.id   AF-A0A3D8VJ94-F1
#
_cell.length_a   1.000
_cell.length_b   1.000
_cell.length_c   1.000
_cell.angle_alpha   90.00
_cell.angle_beta   90.00
_cell.angle_gamma   90.00
#
_symmetry.space_group_name_H-M   'P 1'
#
loop_
_entity.id
_entity.type
_entity.pdbx_description
1 polymer ?
#
loop_
_entity_poly.entity_id
_entity_poly.type
_entity_poly.pdbx_seq_one_letter_code
_entity_poly.pdbx_strand_id
1 'polypeptide(L)'
;MASGSQELERFVHEALLRGESKASIAKALSDAGWRDEQTRGVIDAYADVPFAVPVPRPRASLSAREAFLYLVMFASLYFATWHLGSLLFDLINIAWPDAADPNYAWRSFDSSLRWSCAALIIAFPVFAFVSWFVARDVARDPIKRLSPVRRWLTYLTLFVAAAVLIGDLTTLVFNLLGGELTTRFVLKVVVVGVLAGGVFGYYLQDLRREEGAGPGRMWSGRGWLIGAGVAVLAALVAAFFVMRTPMEARQARQDQRRIEDLTALKAEIEGWTRRTGELPSTLFELSQQPGARVNLADPFDAQPYDYQVVNARRYQLCATFVTDSAAIADAAVYAERQWRHPRGRHCFVLTVPEQKDD
;
A
#
# COMPACT_ATOMS: atom_id res chain seq x y z
N MET A 1 11.76 -35.22 -23.54
CA MET A 1 11.75 -34.03 -24.41
C MET A 1 13.13 -33.40 -24.65
N ALA A 2 14.17 -33.71 -23.86
CA ALA A 2 15.52 -33.14 -24.05
C ALA A 2 16.36 -33.79 -25.19
N SER A 3 16.11 -35.06 -25.55
CA SER A 3 16.91 -35.79 -26.55
C SER A 3 16.76 -35.24 -27.98
N GLY A 4 15.52 -34.99 -28.42
CA GLY A 4 15.27 -34.46 -29.77
C GLY A 4 15.85 -33.07 -30.02
N SER A 5 15.95 -32.23 -28.99
CA SER A 5 16.58 -30.90 -29.10
C SER A 5 18.10 -30.99 -29.26
N GLN A 6 18.74 -31.93 -28.55
CA GLN A 6 20.19 -32.14 -28.64
C GLN A 6 20.60 -32.80 -29.96
N GLU A 7 19.79 -33.72 -30.49
CA GLU A 7 19.99 -34.32 -31.81
C GLU A 7 19.82 -33.28 -32.92
N LEU A 8 18.81 -32.42 -32.82
CA LEU A 8 18.58 -31.31 -33.75
C LEU A 8 19.73 -30.29 -33.72
N GLU A 9 20.21 -29.87 -32.54
CA GLU A 9 21.36 -28.97 -32.40
C GLU A 9 22.63 -29.56 -33.01
N ARG A 10 22.88 -30.86 -32.80
CA ARG A 10 24.02 -31.56 -33.36
C ARG A 10 23.94 -31.69 -34.88
N PHE A 11 22.78 -32.06 -35.42
CA PHE A 11 22.55 -32.13 -36.85
C PHE A 11 22.81 -30.77 -37.52
N VAL A 12 22.25 -29.68 -36.97
CA VAL A 12 22.46 -28.33 -37.50
C VAL A 12 23.93 -27.92 -37.43
N HIS A 13 24.61 -28.20 -36.32
CA HIS A 13 26.04 -27.92 -36.19
C HIS A 13 26.88 -28.66 -37.24
N GLU A 14 26.65 -29.96 -37.43
CA GLU A 14 27.39 -30.77 -38.41
C GLU A 14 27.11 -30.35 -39.85
N ALA A 15 25.85 -30.03 -40.17
CA ALA A 15 25.47 -29.57 -41.50
C ALA A 15 26.15 -28.24 -41.85
N LEU A 16 26.13 -27.27 -40.92
CA LEU A 16 26.84 -25.99 -41.07
C LEU A 16 28.36 -26.19 -41.21
N LEU A 17 28.95 -27.10 -40.44
CA LEU A 17 30.37 -27.42 -40.52
C LEU A 17 30.77 -28.04 -41.87
N ARG A 18 29.85 -28.75 -42.52
CA ARG A 18 30.02 -29.28 -43.89
C ARG A 18 29.77 -28.23 -44.99
N GLY A 19 29.42 -27.00 -44.62
CA GLY A 19 29.20 -25.90 -45.57
C GLY A 19 27.77 -25.80 -46.12
N GLU A 20 26.82 -26.55 -45.57
CA GLU A 20 25.41 -26.41 -45.96
C GLU A 20 24.85 -25.04 -45.56
N SER A 21 24.03 -24.47 -46.45
CA SER A 21 23.37 -23.19 -46.16
C SER A 21 22.23 -23.38 -45.15
N LYS A 22 21.96 -22.37 -44.31
CA LYS A 22 20.81 -22.37 -43.40
C LYS A 22 19.48 -22.65 -44.08
N ALA A 23 19.30 -22.19 -45.32
CA ALA A 23 18.11 -22.44 -46.13
C ALA A 23 18.00 -23.93 -46.54
N SER A 24 19.12 -24.57 -46.92
CA SER A 24 19.20 -26.00 -47.22
C SER A 24 18.83 -26.84 -45.99
N ILE A 25 19.39 -26.48 -44.84
CA ILE A 25 19.13 -27.15 -43.55
C ILE A 25 17.65 -27.01 -43.15
N ALA A 26 17.08 -25.81 -43.25
CA ALA A 26 15.67 -25.57 -42.95
C ALA A 26 14.74 -26.41 -43.83
N LYS A 27 15.05 -26.51 -45.13
CA LYS A 27 14.30 -27.34 -46.08
C LYS A 27 14.38 -28.82 -45.72
N ALA A 28 15.58 -29.35 -45.46
CA ALA A 28 15.75 -30.76 -45.10
C ALA A 28 15.00 -31.14 -43.81
N LEU A 29 14.97 -30.24 -42.83
CA LEU A 29 14.20 -30.45 -41.60
C LEU A 29 12.69 -30.37 -41.84
N SER A 30 12.23 -29.44 -42.69
CA SER A 30 10.83 -29.35 -43.08
C SER A 30 10.34 -30.60 -43.82
N ASP A 31 11.15 -31.13 -44.74
CA ASP A 31 10.87 -32.38 -45.47
C ASP A 31 10.80 -33.59 -44.51
N ALA A 32 11.55 -33.55 -43.41
CA ALA A 32 11.49 -34.54 -42.33
C ALA A 32 10.33 -34.33 -41.33
N GLY A 33 9.44 -33.36 -41.58
CA GLY A 33 8.23 -33.10 -40.78
C GLY A 33 8.43 -32.16 -39.59
N TRP A 34 9.59 -31.51 -39.45
CA TRP A 34 9.78 -30.49 -38.42
C TRP A 34 9.03 -29.21 -38.77
N ARG A 35 8.36 -28.61 -37.77
CA ARG A 35 7.76 -27.28 -37.93
C ARG A 35 8.82 -26.19 -37.86
N ASP A 36 8.64 -25.12 -38.62
CA ASP A 36 9.48 -23.92 -38.61
C ASP A 36 9.74 -23.37 -37.20
N GLU A 37 8.71 -23.36 -36.34
CA GLU A 37 8.81 -22.90 -34.95
C GLU A 37 9.81 -23.74 -34.12
N GLN A 38 10.01 -25.01 -34.47
CA GLN A 38 10.89 -25.93 -33.77
C GLN A 38 12.36 -25.81 -34.23
N THR A 39 12.59 -25.43 -35.49
CA THR A 39 13.93 -25.45 -36.12
C THR A 39 14.58 -24.07 -36.15
N ARG A 40 13.79 -23.01 -36.30
CA ARG A 40 14.28 -21.63 -36.46
C ARG A 40 15.23 -21.21 -35.33
N GLY A 41 14.88 -21.50 -34.08
CA GLY A 41 15.72 -21.14 -32.92
C GLY A 41 17.06 -21.88 -32.85
N VAL A 42 17.18 -23.05 -33.48
CA VAL A 42 18.42 -23.83 -33.56
C VAL A 42 19.28 -23.38 -34.74
N ILE A 43 18.67 -23.11 -35.89
CA ILE A 43 19.36 -22.62 -37.09
C ILE A 43 19.89 -21.20 -36.86
N ASP A 44 19.08 -20.32 -36.27
CA ASP A 44 19.46 -18.95 -35.92
C ASP A 44 20.43 -18.88 -34.74
N ALA A 45 20.69 -20.00 -34.08
CA ALA A 45 21.67 -20.08 -33.00
C ALA A 45 23.10 -19.85 -33.48
N TYR A 46 23.37 -19.93 -34.79
CA TYR A 46 24.70 -19.73 -35.36
C TYR A 46 24.75 -18.41 -36.16
N ALA A 47 25.87 -17.69 -36.07
CA ALA A 47 26.10 -16.45 -36.79
C ALA A 47 26.57 -16.72 -38.22
N ASP A 48 26.13 -15.90 -39.17
CA ASP A 48 26.57 -15.97 -40.57
C ASP A 48 27.91 -15.24 -40.74
N VAL A 49 28.93 -15.75 -40.06
CA VAL A 49 30.29 -15.20 -40.03
C VAL A 49 31.24 -16.20 -40.68
N PRO A 50 32.09 -15.77 -41.63
CA PRO A 50 33.04 -16.66 -42.29
C PRO A 50 34.13 -17.09 -41.29
N PHE A 51 33.94 -18.26 -40.68
CA PHE A 51 34.87 -18.89 -39.76
C PHE A 51 34.93 -20.40 -40.04
N ALA A 52 36.04 -21.05 -39.69
CA ALA A 52 36.26 -22.46 -40.01
C ALA A 52 35.28 -23.42 -39.31
N VAL A 53 34.61 -22.96 -38.25
CA VAL A 53 33.64 -23.72 -37.45
C VAL A 53 32.39 -22.86 -37.27
N PRO A 54 31.17 -23.43 -37.24
CA PRO A 54 29.95 -22.66 -36.99
C PRO A 54 30.05 -21.86 -35.68
N VAL A 55 29.92 -20.54 -35.77
CA VAL A 55 30.06 -19.65 -34.60
C VAL A 55 28.71 -19.50 -33.90
N PRO A 56 28.54 -19.95 -32.64
CA PRO A 56 27.28 -19.77 -31.93
C PRO A 56 27.04 -18.28 -31.61
N ARG A 57 25.80 -17.83 -31.78
CA ARG A 57 25.31 -16.55 -31.28
C ARG A 57 25.23 -16.61 -29.76
N PRO A 58 25.52 -15.50 -29.05
CA PRO A 58 25.35 -15.44 -27.61
C PRO A 58 23.88 -15.73 -27.24
N ARG A 59 23.67 -16.69 -26.33
CA ARG A 59 22.37 -16.99 -25.74
C ARG A 59 22.36 -16.48 -24.30
N ALA A 60 21.29 -15.82 -23.88
CA ALA A 60 21.11 -15.48 -22.48
C ALA A 60 20.92 -16.78 -21.68
N SER A 61 21.84 -17.04 -20.74
CA SER A 61 21.71 -18.16 -19.81
C SER A 61 20.76 -17.80 -18.67
N LEU A 62 20.04 -18.78 -18.14
CA LEU A 62 19.21 -18.60 -16.94
C LEU A 62 20.13 -18.39 -15.73
N SER A 63 20.30 -17.14 -15.32
CA SER A 63 21.04 -16.77 -14.12
C SER A 63 20.10 -16.66 -12.92
N ALA A 64 20.33 -17.46 -11.88
CA ALA A 64 19.56 -17.38 -10.63
C ALA A 64 19.64 -15.98 -9.99
N ARG A 65 20.80 -15.31 -10.11
CA ARG A 65 21.00 -13.93 -9.65
C ARG A 65 20.12 -12.95 -10.42
N GLU A 66 20.02 -13.09 -11.74
CA GLU A 66 19.14 -12.24 -12.54
C GLU A 66 17.67 -12.48 -12.19
N ALA A 67 17.28 -13.75 -12.06
CA ALA A 67 15.92 -14.09 -11.66
C ALA A 67 15.55 -13.46 -10.31
N PHE A 68 16.44 -13.53 -9.33
CA PHE A 68 16.26 -12.87 -8.03
C PHE A 68 16.07 -11.36 -8.16
N LEU A 69 16.92 -10.68 -8.94
CA LEU A 69 16.81 -9.23 -9.13
C LEU A 69 15.49 -8.83 -9.80
N TYR A 70 15.05 -9.55 -10.83
CA TYR A 70 13.76 -9.30 -11.45
C TYR A 70 12.60 -9.60 -10.51
N LEU A 71 12.65 -10.69 -9.73
CA LEU A 71 11.62 -10.99 -8.73
C LEU A 71 11.51 -9.88 -7.69
N VAL A 72 12.63 -9.40 -7.15
CA VAL A 72 12.63 -8.28 -6.19
C VAL A 72 12.08 -7.00 -6.84
N MET A 73 12.47 -6.71 -8.09
CA MET A 73 11.99 -5.55 -8.82
C MET A 73 10.47 -5.58 -9.03
N PHE A 74 9.92 -6.68 -9.55
CA PHE A 74 8.48 -6.79 -9.79
C PHE A 74 7.68 -6.90 -8.49
N ALA A 75 8.19 -7.62 -7.47
CA ALA A 75 7.52 -7.71 -6.17
C ALA A 75 7.44 -6.34 -5.48
N SER A 76 8.54 -5.58 -5.47
CA SER A 76 8.55 -4.22 -4.91
C SER A 76 7.68 -3.25 -5.71
N LEU A 77 7.62 -3.38 -7.04
CA LEU A 77 6.68 -2.64 -7.88
C LEU A 77 5.22 -2.92 -7.48
N TYR A 78 4.84 -4.19 -7.39
CA TYR A 78 3.47 -4.58 -7.08
C TYR A 78 3.07 -4.12 -5.68
N PHE A 79 3.96 -4.31 -4.72
CA PHE A 79 3.74 -3.88 -3.34
C PHE A 79 3.61 -2.35 -3.24
N ALA A 80 4.47 -1.60 -3.93
CA ALA A 80 4.37 -0.14 -3.99
C ALA A 80 3.09 0.33 -4.71
N THR A 81 2.70 -0.30 -5.82
CA THR A 81 1.49 0.07 -6.59
C THR A 81 0.23 -0.22 -5.79
N TRP A 82 0.17 -1.35 -5.09
CA TRP A 82 -0.92 -1.70 -4.18
C TRP A 82 -1.08 -0.65 -3.09
N HIS A 83 0.00 -0.32 -2.38
CA HIS A 83 -0.05 0.65 -1.30
C HIS A 83 -0.26 2.09 -1.78
N LEU A 84 0.17 2.44 -2.99
CA LEU A 84 -0.20 3.73 -3.59
C LEU A 84 -1.70 3.80 -3.87
N GLY A 85 -2.29 2.73 -4.43
CA GLY A 85 -3.74 2.64 -4.63
C GLY A 85 -4.52 2.74 -3.32
N SER A 86 -4.11 1.97 -2.30
CA SER A 86 -4.71 2.00 -0.97
C SER A 86 -4.63 3.39 -0.35
N LEU A 87 -3.47 4.04 -0.41
CA LEU A 87 -3.27 5.39 0.12
C LEU A 87 -4.16 6.42 -0.57
N LEU A 88 -4.25 6.36 -1.90
CA LEU A 88 -5.12 7.25 -2.67
C LEU A 88 -6.60 7.01 -2.36
N PHE A 89 -7.01 5.76 -2.13
CA PHE A 89 -8.38 5.43 -1.72
C PHE A 89 -8.72 6.03 -0.36
N ASP A 90 -7.81 5.94 0.61
CA ASP A 90 -7.99 6.54 1.93
C ASP A 90 -8.09 8.08 1.82
N LEU A 91 -7.21 8.72 1.04
CA LEU A 91 -7.27 10.15 0.77
C LEU A 91 -8.59 10.58 0.09
N ILE A 92 -9.09 9.78 -0.86
CA ILE A 92 -10.39 10.03 -1.51
C ILE A 92 -11.54 9.94 -0.51
N ASN A 93 -11.53 8.94 0.38
CA ASN A 93 -12.60 8.79 1.38
C ASN A 93 -12.61 9.95 2.37
N ILE A 94 -11.44 10.49 2.71
CA ILE A 94 -11.31 11.65 3.60
C ILE A 94 -11.79 12.93 2.92
N ALA A 95 -11.47 13.11 1.64
CA ALA A 95 -11.89 14.28 0.87
C ALA A 95 -13.40 14.24 0.49
N TRP A 96 -13.98 13.05 0.34
CA TRP A 96 -15.42 12.84 0.08
C TRP A 96 -16.04 11.83 1.06
N PRO A 97 -16.36 12.27 2.30
CA PRO A 97 -16.94 11.41 3.33
C PRO A 97 -18.34 10.90 2.95
N ASP A 98 -18.69 9.71 3.44
CA ASP A 98 -20.07 9.19 3.34
C ASP A 98 -20.94 9.79 4.44
N ALA A 99 -22.04 10.45 4.06
CA ALA A 99 -23.00 10.97 5.01
C ALA A 99 -23.71 9.85 5.80
N ALA A 100 -23.75 8.62 5.27
CA ALA A 100 -24.40 7.48 5.89
C ALA A 100 -23.52 6.73 6.91
N ASP A 101 -22.19 6.99 6.96
CA ASP A 101 -21.29 6.34 7.93
C ASP A 101 -20.16 7.27 8.41
N PRO A 102 -20.46 8.18 9.37
CA PRO A 102 -19.47 9.14 9.87
C PRO A 102 -18.44 8.52 10.83
N ASN A 103 -18.75 7.39 11.48
CA ASN A 103 -18.04 6.93 12.69
C ASN A 103 -17.13 5.71 12.46
N TYR A 104 -17.40 4.83 11.49
CA TYR A 104 -16.53 3.68 11.19
C TYR A 104 -15.31 4.06 10.34
N ALA A 105 -15.47 5.12 9.55
CA ALA A 105 -14.51 5.60 8.56
C ALA A 105 -13.16 6.01 9.21
N TRP A 106 -13.17 6.88 10.22
CA TRP A 106 -11.95 7.50 10.76
C TRP A 106 -10.99 6.57 11.53
N ARG A 107 -11.49 5.62 12.33
CA ARG A 107 -10.63 4.67 13.08
C ARG A 107 -9.91 3.68 12.18
N SER A 108 -10.54 3.27 11.07
CA SER A 108 -9.96 2.33 10.11
C SER A 108 -8.97 3.00 9.16
N PHE A 109 -9.15 4.30 8.86
CA PHE A 109 -8.24 5.03 7.98
C PHE A 109 -6.85 5.24 8.60
N ASP A 110 -6.74 5.56 9.90
CA ASP A 110 -5.44 5.89 10.54
C ASP A 110 -4.41 4.74 10.45
N SER A 111 -4.84 3.49 10.60
CA SER A 111 -3.94 2.33 10.52
C SER A 111 -3.55 2.01 9.07
N SER A 112 -4.51 2.05 8.13
CA SER A 112 -4.29 1.82 6.69
C SER A 112 -3.36 2.87 6.07
N LEU A 113 -3.59 4.16 6.38
CA LEU A 113 -2.77 5.29 5.97
C LEU A 113 -1.32 5.11 6.40
N ARG A 114 -1.09 4.83 7.68
CA ARG A 114 0.26 4.62 8.24
C ARG A 114 0.96 3.43 7.61
N TRP A 115 0.26 2.31 7.44
CA TRP A 115 0.82 1.11 6.83
C TRP A 115 1.21 1.36 5.37
N SER A 116 0.33 2.01 4.60
CA SER A 116 0.59 2.33 3.19
C SER A 116 1.73 3.33 3.03
N CYS A 117 1.84 4.35 3.88
CA CYS A 117 2.98 5.26 3.91
C CYS A 117 4.29 4.53 4.23
N ALA A 118 4.32 3.69 5.28
CA ALA A 118 5.50 2.91 5.64
C ALA A 118 5.93 1.96 4.50
N ALA A 119 4.97 1.28 3.87
CA ALA A 119 5.22 0.43 2.73
C ALA A 119 5.82 1.22 1.55
N LEU A 120 5.27 2.38 1.19
CA LEU A 120 5.79 3.20 0.09
C LEU A 120 7.18 3.76 0.36
N ILE A 121 7.44 4.22 1.58
CA ILE A 121 8.76 4.75 1.99
C ILE A 121 9.87 3.70 1.81
N ILE A 122 9.56 2.41 1.92
CA ILE A 122 10.54 1.33 1.76
C ILE A 122 10.49 0.72 0.34
N ALA A 123 9.31 0.34 -0.12
CA ALA A 123 9.13 -0.43 -1.36
C ALA A 123 9.49 0.38 -2.60
N PHE A 124 9.12 1.67 -2.65
CA PHE A 124 9.39 2.48 -3.83
C PHE A 124 10.91 2.75 -4.02
N PRO A 125 11.69 3.12 -2.98
CA PRO A 125 13.15 3.21 -3.12
C PRO A 125 13.81 1.90 -3.50
N VAL A 126 13.35 0.76 -2.96
CA VAL A 126 13.85 -0.57 -3.36
C VAL A 126 13.58 -0.82 -4.83
N PHE A 127 12.35 -0.60 -5.30
CA PHE A 127 11.99 -0.73 -6.71
C PHE A 127 12.86 0.17 -7.60
N ALA A 128 12.97 1.46 -7.27
CA ALA A 128 13.75 2.42 -8.04
C ALA A 128 15.25 2.07 -8.08
N PHE A 129 15.81 1.63 -6.95
CA PHE A 129 17.21 1.21 -6.85
C PHE A 129 17.47 -0.04 -7.70
N VAL A 130 16.65 -1.08 -7.57
CA VAL A 130 16.83 -2.32 -8.33
C VAL A 130 16.58 -2.10 -9.81
N SER A 131 15.57 -1.30 -10.18
CA SER A 131 15.31 -0.92 -11.58
C SER A 131 16.50 -0.16 -12.17
N TRP A 132 17.07 0.80 -11.44
CA TRP A 132 18.28 1.51 -11.86
C TRP A 132 19.48 0.57 -11.98
N PHE A 133 19.67 -0.35 -11.03
CA PHE A 133 20.75 -1.32 -11.03
C PHE A 133 20.66 -2.25 -12.26
N VAL A 134 19.48 -2.82 -12.52
CA VAL A 134 19.21 -3.68 -13.69
C VAL A 134 19.42 -2.91 -14.99
N ALA A 135 18.90 -1.67 -15.09
CA ALA A 135 19.08 -0.84 -16.27
C ALA A 135 20.56 -0.53 -16.55
N ARG A 136 21.37 -0.31 -15.50
CA ARG A 136 22.81 -0.09 -15.61
C ARG A 136 23.55 -1.37 -16.04
N ASP A 137 23.13 -2.53 -15.54
CA ASP A 137 23.73 -3.82 -15.88
C ASP A 137 23.43 -4.19 -17.35
N VAL A 138 22.20 -3.96 -17.80
CA VAL A 138 21.76 -4.14 -19.19
C VAL A 138 22.42 -3.17 -20.16
N ALA A 139 22.78 -1.96 -19.70
CA ALA A 139 23.54 -1.00 -20.51
C ALA A 139 25.02 -1.43 -20.69
N ARG A 140 25.57 -2.20 -19.74
CA ARG A 140 26.94 -2.72 -19.80
C ARG A 140 27.04 -4.02 -20.59
N ASP A 141 26.04 -4.88 -20.47
CA ASP A 141 25.97 -6.15 -21.19
C ASP A 141 24.63 -6.25 -21.94
N PRO A 142 24.60 -5.87 -23.24
CA PRO A 142 23.39 -5.91 -24.05
C PRO A 142 22.77 -7.31 -24.20
N ILE A 143 23.53 -8.39 -23.99
CA ILE A 143 23.01 -9.78 -24.12
C ILE A 143 21.99 -10.07 -23.01
N LYS A 144 22.11 -9.43 -21.85
CA LYS A 144 21.15 -9.55 -20.73
C LYS A 144 19.76 -9.02 -21.06
N ARG A 145 19.60 -8.24 -22.15
CA ARG A 145 18.28 -7.82 -22.65
C ARG A 145 17.42 -9.01 -23.06
N LEU A 146 18.04 -10.07 -23.54
CA LEU A 146 17.39 -11.29 -24.02
C LEU A 146 17.04 -12.27 -22.88
N SER A 147 17.14 -11.84 -21.61
CA SER A 147 16.88 -12.70 -20.45
C SER A 147 15.45 -13.26 -20.49
N PRO A 148 15.29 -14.61 -20.55
CA PRO A 148 13.96 -15.22 -20.59
C PRO A 148 13.12 -14.88 -19.36
N VAL A 149 13.77 -14.68 -18.21
CA VAL A 149 13.10 -14.36 -16.93
C VAL A 149 12.44 -13.00 -16.98
N ARG A 150 13.14 -11.98 -17.52
CA ARG A 150 12.57 -10.65 -17.72
C ARG A 150 11.33 -10.71 -18.60
N ARG A 151 11.44 -11.39 -19.74
CA ARG A 151 10.36 -11.49 -20.72
C ARG A 151 9.14 -12.17 -20.12
N TRP A 152 9.33 -13.29 -19.43
CA TRP A 152 8.23 -14.02 -18.78
C TRP A 152 7.55 -13.19 -17.68
N LEU A 153 8.32 -12.55 -16.79
CA LEU A 153 7.78 -11.69 -15.73
C LEU A 153 7.08 -10.44 -16.30
N THR A 154 7.55 -9.91 -17.43
CA THR A 154 6.92 -8.79 -18.13
C THR A 154 5.55 -9.20 -18.70
N TYR A 155 5.45 -10.34 -19.39
CA TYR A 155 4.15 -10.84 -19.84
C TYR A 155 3.20 -11.17 -18.68
N LEU A 156 3.72 -11.72 -17.58
CA LEU A 156 2.92 -11.94 -16.37
C LEU A 156 2.38 -10.62 -15.81
N THR A 157 3.21 -9.57 -15.77
CA THR A 157 2.80 -8.23 -15.33
C THR A 157 1.71 -7.67 -16.23
N LEU A 158 1.86 -7.79 -17.56
CA LEU A 158 0.87 -7.33 -18.54
C LEU A 158 -0.45 -8.07 -18.39
N PHE A 159 -0.42 -9.38 -18.14
CA PHE A 159 -1.61 -10.17 -17.88
C PHE A 159 -2.33 -9.72 -16.61
N VAL A 160 -1.60 -9.55 -15.50
CA VAL A 160 -2.17 -9.08 -14.23
C VAL A 160 -2.77 -7.68 -14.40
N ALA A 161 -2.07 -6.76 -15.03
CA ALA A 161 -2.57 -5.41 -15.26
C ALA A 161 -3.81 -5.39 -16.17
N ALA A 162 -3.86 -6.22 -17.21
CA ALA A 162 -5.05 -6.37 -18.05
C ALA A 162 -6.24 -6.94 -17.26
N ALA A 163 -6.03 -7.95 -16.42
CA ALA A 163 -7.07 -8.51 -15.57
C ALA A 163 -7.62 -7.47 -14.58
N VAL A 164 -6.75 -6.65 -13.98
CA VAL A 164 -7.14 -5.53 -13.11
C VAL A 164 -7.98 -4.51 -13.87
N LEU A 165 -7.58 -4.10 -15.08
CA LEU A 165 -8.35 -3.16 -15.91
C LEU A 165 -9.72 -3.71 -16.30
N ILE A 166 -9.81 -4.99 -16.66
CA ILE A 166 -11.09 -5.65 -16.99
C ILE A 166 -12.01 -5.67 -15.75
N GLY A 167 -11.46 -6.04 -14.60
CA GLY A 167 -12.19 -6.05 -13.33
C GLY A 167 -12.68 -4.66 -12.96
N ASP A 168 -11.83 -3.64 -13.07
CA ASP A 168 -12.14 -2.25 -12.77
C ASP A 168 -13.27 -1.70 -13.67
N LEU A 169 -13.21 -1.95 -14.98
CA LEU A 169 -14.30 -1.60 -15.91
C LEU A 169 -15.58 -2.35 -15.60
N THR A 170 -15.49 -3.63 -15.23
CA THR A 170 -16.66 -4.44 -14.88
C THR A 170 -17.33 -3.90 -13.62
N THR A 171 -16.55 -3.56 -12.60
CA THR A 171 -17.04 -2.92 -11.37
C THR A 171 -17.68 -1.56 -11.67
N LEU A 172 -17.08 -0.74 -12.54
CA LEU A 172 -17.67 0.53 -12.99
C LEU A 172 -19.05 0.33 -13.63
N VAL A 173 -19.15 -0.58 -14.60
CA VAL A 173 -20.41 -0.87 -15.32
C VAL A 173 -21.46 -1.44 -14.36
N PHE A 174 -21.07 -2.37 -13.48
CA PHE A 174 -21.97 -2.97 -12.50
C PHE A 174 -22.64 -1.91 -11.61
N ASN A 175 -21.85 -0.99 -11.05
CA ASN A 175 -22.37 0.07 -10.18
C ASN A 175 -23.14 1.15 -10.96
N LEU A 176 -22.75 1.43 -12.21
CA LEU A 176 -23.50 2.31 -13.11
C LEU A 176 -24.90 1.77 -13.39
N LEU A 177 -25.02 0.47 -13.69
CA LEU A 177 -26.31 -0.16 -13.94
C LEU A 177 -27.20 -0.23 -12.68
N GLY A 178 -26.59 -0.28 -11.49
CA GLY A 178 -27.30 -0.20 -10.21
C GLY A 178 -27.77 1.21 -9.83
N GLY A 179 -27.31 2.26 -10.52
CA GLY A 179 -27.61 3.65 -10.17
C GLY A 179 -26.85 4.16 -8.94
N GLU A 180 -25.80 3.45 -8.50
CA GLU A 180 -25.07 3.69 -7.24
C GLU A 180 -23.74 4.45 -7.47
N LEU A 181 -23.60 5.18 -8.58
CA LEU A 181 -22.37 5.93 -8.87
C LEU A 181 -22.21 7.11 -7.91
N THR A 182 -21.29 6.94 -6.97
CA THR A 182 -20.82 8.02 -6.10
C THR A 182 -19.54 8.64 -6.64
N THR A 183 -19.30 9.93 -6.37
CA THR A 183 -18.06 10.62 -6.79
C THR A 183 -16.81 9.91 -6.29
N ARG A 184 -16.81 9.46 -5.02
CA ARG A 184 -15.73 8.65 -4.42
C ARG A 184 -15.46 7.36 -5.21
N PHE A 185 -16.50 6.70 -5.69
CA PHE A 185 -16.39 5.44 -6.41
C PHE A 185 -15.73 5.68 -7.78
N VAL A 186 -16.20 6.68 -8.52
CA VAL A 186 -15.62 7.05 -9.81
C VAL A 186 -14.15 7.44 -9.66
N LEU A 187 -13.79 8.21 -8.64
CA LEU A 187 -12.39 8.56 -8.37
C LEU A 187 -11.53 7.33 -8.08
N LYS A 188 -12.03 6.34 -7.33
CA LYS A 188 -11.31 5.08 -7.05
C LYS A 188 -11.10 4.26 -8.31
N VAL A 189 -12.10 4.15 -9.18
CA VAL A 189 -11.98 3.50 -10.49
C VAL A 189 -10.91 4.20 -11.33
N VAL A 190 -10.94 5.53 -11.41
CA VAL A 190 -9.90 6.30 -12.13
C VAL A 190 -8.50 6.03 -11.57
N VAL A 191 -8.34 5.95 -10.24
CA VAL A 191 -7.05 5.60 -9.63
C VAL A 191 -6.57 4.23 -10.09
N VAL A 192 -7.41 3.20 -10.05
CA VAL A 192 -7.06 1.85 -10.50
C VAL A 192 -6.70 1.85 -11.99
N GLY A 193 -7.52 2.49 -12.81
CA GLY A 193 -7.27 2.65 -14.25
C GLY A 193 -5.95 3.33 -14.57
N VAL A 194 -5.59 4.41 -13.85
CA VAL A 194 -4.31 5.12 -14.03
C VAL A 194 -3.13 4.27 -13.58
N LEU A 195 -3.23 3.58 -12.44
CA LEU A 195 -2.14 2.75 -11.93
C LEU A 195 -1.91 1.52 -12.81
N ALA A 196 -2.96 0.73 -13.06
CA ALA A 196 -2.87 -0.47 -13.89
C ALA A 196 -2.55 -0.11 -15.35
N GLY A 197 -3.17 0.94 -15.89
CA GLY A 197 -2.89 1.44 -17.24
C GLY A 197 -1.48 2.01 -17.39
N GLY A 198 -0.95 2.70 -16.37
CA GLY A 198 0.42 3.19 -16.34
C GLY A 198 1.44 2.05 -16.35
N VAL A 199 1.25 1.04 -15.49
CA VAL A 199 2.10 -0.18 -15.46
C VAL A 199 2.01 -0.92 -16.79
N PHE A 200 0.79 -1.17 -17.30
CA PHE A 200 0.57 -1.85 -18.56
C PHE A 200 1.23 -1.12 -19.74
N GLY A 201 1.00 0.19 -19.85
CA GLY A 201 1.54 1.03 -20.92
C GLY A 201 3.07 1.08 -20.90
N TYR A 202 3.68 1.20 -19.71
CA TYR A 202 5.13 1.18 -19.56
C TYR A 202 5.74 -0.14 -20.05
N TYR A 203 5.25 -1.28 -19.55
CA TYR A 203 5.80 -2.59 -19.89
C TYR A 203 5.45 -3.06 -21.31
N LEU A 204 4.31 -2.62 -21.87
CA LEU A 204 3.96 -2.92 -23.27
C LEU A 204 4.89 -2.17 -24.22
N GLN A 205 5.23 -0.91 -23.91
CA GLN A 205 6.19 -0.15 -24.68
C GLN A 205 7.61 -0.71 -24.56
N ASP A 206 7.99 -1.22 -23.39
CA ASP A 206 9.26 -1.92 -23.17
C ASP A 206 9.33 -3.17 -24.06
N LEU A 207 8.30 -4.02 -24.04
CA LEU A 207 8.21 -5.24 -24.86
C LEU A 207 8.22 -4.96 -26.37
N ARG A 208 7.40 -4.02 -26.86
CA ARG A 208 7.34 -3.67 -28.30
C ARG A 208 8.67 -3.18 -28.85
N ARG A 209 9.50 -2.54 -28.03
CA ARG A 209 10.82 -2.05 -28.45
C ARG A 209 11.85 -3.16 -28.48
N GLU A 210 11.72 -4.20 -27.67
CA GLU A 210 12.55 -5.40 -27.81
C GLU A 210 12.28 -6.13 -29.13
N GLU A 211 11.01 -6.13 -29.57
CA GLU A 211 10.60 -6.76 -30.82
C GLU A 211 10.92 -5.89 -32.06
N GLY A 212 10.91 -4.56 -31.93
CA GLY A 212 11.01 -3.64 -33.07
C GLY A 212 12.28 -2.78 -33.21
N ALA A 213 13.14 -2.65 -32.18
CA ALA A 213 14.26 -1.72 -32.23
C ALA A 213 15.57 -2.37 -32.69
N GLY A 214 16.09 -1.93 -33.84
CA GLY A 214 17.51 -1.98 -34.15
C GLY A 214 18.35 -1.19 -33.11
N PRO A 215 19.69 -1.35 -33.10
CA PRO A 215 20.57 -1.10 -31.94
C PRO A 215 20.74 0.36 -31.44
N GLY A 216 19.93 1.33 -31.89
CA GLY A 216 20.31 2.74 -31.87
C GLY A 216 19.67 3.70 -30.87
N ARG A 217 18.59 3.36 -30.13
CA ARG A 217 17.94 4.35 -29.25
C ARG A 217 17.71 3.85 -27.83
N MET A 218 18.66 4.17 -26.95
CA MET A 218 18.58 3.95 -25.52
C MET A 218 17.52 4.88 -24.92
N TRP A 219 16.29 4.39 -24.74
CA TRP A 219 15.31 5.11 -23.94
C TRP A 219 15.69 4.98 -22.46
N SER A 220 15.98 6.11 -21.81
CA SER A 220 16.09 6.13 -20.37
C SER A 220 14.69 6.09 -19.77
N GLY A 221 14.26 4.93 -19.27
CA GLY A 221 13.04 4.79 -18.44
C GLY A 221 12.98 5.72 -17.20
N ARG A 222 14.02 6.54 -17.01
CA ARG A 222 14.12 7.67 -16.09
C ARG A 222 12.89 8.56 -16.06
N GLY A 223 12.27 8.89 -17.21
CA GLY A 223 11.09 9.76 -17.23
C GLY A 223 9.91 9.18 -16.45
N TRP A 224 9.63 7.88 -16.64
CA TRP A 224 8.57 7.17 -15.92
C TRP A 224 8.91 6.97 -14.44
N LEU A 225 10.17 6.66 -14.11
CA LEU A 225 10.61 6.55 -12.72
C LEU A 225 10.50 7.89 -11.98
N ILE A 226 10.86 9.01 -12.62
CA ILE A 226 10.69 10.35 -12.04
C ILE A 226 9.21 10.65 -11.85
N GLY A 227 8.37 10.41 -12.86
CA GLY A 227 6.92 10.62 -12.76
C GLY A 227 6.29 9.80 -11.63
N ALA A 228 6.63 8.51 -11.52
CA ALA A 228 6.17 7.65 -10.43
C ALA A 228 6.69 8.14 -9.06
N GLY A 229 7.95 8.58 -8.99
CA GLY A 229 8.53 9.13 -7.76
C GLY A 229 7.84 10.42 -7.31
N VAL A 230 7.51 11.31 -8.23
CA VAL A 230 6.74 12.52 -7.96
C VAL A 230 5.33 12.17 -7.48
N ALA A 231 4.66 11.20 -8.11
CA ALA A 231 3.33 10.76 -7.69
C ALA A 231 3.34 10.15 -6.28
N VAL A 232 4.31 9.29 -5.97
CA VAL A 232 4.48 8.71 -4.62
C VAL A 232 4.78 9.80 -3.60
N LEU A 233 5.71 10.72 -3.91
CA LEU A 233 6.03 11.83 -3.01
C LEU A 233 4.82 12.73 -2.76
N ALA A 234 4.06 13.06 -3.80
CA ALA A 234 2.85 13.87 -3.67
C ALA A 234 1.79 13.17 -2.81
N ALA A 235 1.57 11.86 -2.99
CA ALA A 235 0.65 11.08 -2.16
C ALA A 235 1.12 11.01 -0.70
N LEU A 236 2.42 10.83 -0.44
CA LEU A 236 2.99 10.83 0.91
C LEU A 236 2.86 12.19 1.58
N VAL A 237 3.12 13.28 0.85
CA VAL A 237 2.96 14.65 1.36
C VAL A 237 1.49 14.94 1.67
N ALA A 238 0.56 14.60 0.78
CA ALA A 238 -0.87 14.73 1.02
C ALA A 238 -1.30 13.93 2.26
N ALA A 239 -0.84 12.68 2.37
CA ALA A 239 -1.09 11.84 3.53
C ALA A 239 -0.51 12.41 4.82
N PHE A 240 0.65 13.07 4.78
CA PHE A 240 1.23 13.74 5.94
C PHE A 240 0.48 15.02 6.34
N PHE A 241 -0.11 15.75 5.39
CA PHE A 241 -0.98 16.89 5.73
C PHE A 241 -2.31 16.44 6.33
N VAL A 242 -2.81 15.29 5.90
CA VAL A 242 -4.06 14.69 6.41
C VAL A 242 -3.83 13.96 7.74
N MET A 243 -2.73 13.22 7.86
CA MET A 243 -2.31 12.60 9.11
C MET A 243 -1.82 13.68 10.07
N ARG A 244 -2.47 13.79 11.22
CA ARG A 244 -1.86 14.49 12.36
C ARG A 244 -0.49 13.91 12.65
N THR A 245 0.41 14.75 13.15
CA THR A 245 1.76 14.29 13.47
C THR A 245 1.70 13.16 14.51
N PRO A 246 2.67 12.21 14.52
CA PRO A 246 2.70 11.13 15.51
C PRO A 246 2.62 11.61 16.96
N MET A 247 3.10 12.83 17.21
CA MET A 247 3.08 13.49 18.51
C MET A 247 1.66 13.93 18.91
N GLU A 248 0.91 14.55 18.00
CA GLU A 248 -0.49 14.92 18.23
C GLU A 248 -1.38 13.69 18.44
N ALA A 249 -1.14 12.61 17.68
CA ALA A 249 -1.87 11.35 17.88
C ALA A 249 -1.58 10.72 19.26
N ARG A 250 -0.35 10.86 19.77
CA ARG A 250 0.00 10.42 21.13
C ARG A 250 -0.70 11.29 22.19
N GLN A 251 -0.70 12.61 22.01
CA GLN A 251 -1.35 13.54 22.94
C GLN A 251 -2.87 13.32 22.99
N ALA A 252 -3.51 13.09 21.85
CA ALA A 252 -4.94 12.76 21.80
C ALA A 252 -5.26 11.45 22.53
N ARG A 253 -4.39 10.43 22.44
CA ARG A 253 -4.54 9.18 23.23
C ARG A 253 -4.37 9.40 24.73
N GLN A 254 -3.53 10.34 25.14
CA GLN A 254 -3.40 10.71 26.55
C GLN A 254 -4.69 11.35 27.08
N ASP A 255 -5.24 12.29 26.31
CA ASP A 255 -6.52 12.92 26.65
C ASP A 255 -7.68 11.92 26.66
N GLN A 256 -7.71 10.97 25.71
CA GLN A 256 -8.68 9.87 25.73
C GLN A 256 -8.59 9.03 27.00
N ARG A 257 -7.36 8.71 27.45
CA ARG A 257 -7.17 7.95 28.68
C ARG A 257 -7.65 8.72 29.91
N ARG A 258 -7.43 10.04 29.95
CA ARG A 258 -7.95 10.89 31.03
C ARG A 258 -9.47 10.90 31.06
N ILE A 259 -10.13 10.96 29.89
CA ILE A 259 -11.59 10.89 29.79
C ILE A 259 -12.11 9.54 30.27
N GLU A 260 -11.44 8.44 29.92
CA GLU A 260 -11.77 7.11 30.44
C GLU A 260 -11.71 7.07 31.98
N ASP A 261 -10.66 7.63 32.59
CA ASP A 261 -10.53 7.73 34.04
C ASP A 261 -11.63 8.60 34.66
N LEU A 262 -11.92 9.78 34.09
CA LEU A 262 -12.99 10.67 34.56
C LEU A 262 -14.39 10.04 34.42
N THR A 263 -14.61 9.26 33.37
CA THR A 263 -15.86 8.52 33.15
C THR A 263 -16.02 7.41 34.20
N ALA A 264 -14.94 6.70 34.52
CA ALA A 264 -14.93 5.71 35.61
C ALA A 264 -15.19 6.37 36.97
N LEU A 265 -14.53 7.50 37.26
CA LEU A 265 -14.76 8.27 38.49
C LEU A 265 -16.21 8.75 38.60
N LYS A 266 -16.78 9.29 37.53
CA LYS A 266 -18.20 9.68 37.45
C LYS A 266 -19.11 8.50 37.82
N ALA A 267 -18.88 7.32 37.23
CA ALA A 267 -19.69 6.13 37.48
C ALA A 267 -19.64 5.69 38.95
N GLU A 268 -18.46 5.75 39.60
CA GLU A 268 -18.31 5.42 41.02
C GLU A 268 -18.91 6.49 41.95
N ILE A 269 -18.77 7.78 41.64
CA ILE A 269 -19.41 8.86 42.40
C ILE A 269 -20.94 8.71 42.36
N GLU A 270 -21.51 8.42 41.19
CA GLU A 270 -22.94 8.18 41.06
C GLU A 270 -23.37 6.89 41.78
N GLY A 271 -22.54 5.84 41.72
CA GLY A 271 -22.76 4.60 42.47
C GLY A 271 -22.76 4.81 43.98
N TRP A 272 -21.81 5.60 44.49
CA TRP A 272 -21.74 6.02 45.89
C TRP A 272 -23.00 6.77 46.29
N THR A 273 -23.35 7.82 45.52
CA THR A 273 -24.50 8.69 45.84
C THR A 273 -25.81 7.91 45.85
N ARG A 274 -25.98 6.91 44.96
CA ARG A 274 -27.15 6.01 44.99
C ARG A 274 -27.23 5.14 46.26
N ARG A 275 -26.09 4.82 46.89
CA ARG A 275 -26.03 3.97 48.09
C ARG A 275 -26.17 4.78 49.38
N THR A 276 -25.58 5.96 49.45
CA THR A 276 -25.48 6.76 50.67
C THR A 276 -26.47 7.93 50.71
N GLY A 277 -27.00 8.33 49.55
CA GLY A 277 -27.85 9.52 49.40
C GLY A 277 -27.07 10.85 49.35
N GLU A 278 -25.75 10.81 49.55
CA GLU A 278 -24.88 12.00 49.62
C GLU A 278 -23.67 11.86 48.70
N LEU A 279 -23.16 12.98 48.19
CA LEU A 279 -21.91 12.99 47.43
C LEU A 279 -20.72 12.65 48.34
N PRO A 280 -19.71 11.91 47.84
CA PRO A 280 -18.52 11.60 48.63
C PRO A 280 -17.77 12.87 49.02
N SER A 281 -17.17 12.91 50.22
CA SER A 281 -16.45 14.10 50.67
C SER A 281 -15.12 14.26 49.93
N THR A 282 -14.49 13.13 49.58
CA THR A 282 -13.24 13.06 48.85
C THR A 282 -13.21 11.87 47.90
N LEU A 283 -12.42 11.95 46.83
CA LEU A 283 -12.22 10.81 45.93
C LEU A 283 -11.50 9.63 46.62
N PHE A 284 -10.76 9.89 47.70
CA PHE A 284 -10.06 8.86 48.44
C PHE A 284 -11.03 7.85 49.09
N GLU A 285 -12.20 8.31 49.55
CA GLU A 285 -13.25 7.44 50.10
C GLU A 285 -13.75 6.40 49.07
N LEU A 286 -13.78 6.77 47.79
CA LEU A 286 -14.16 5.86 46.71
C LEU A 286 -13.14 4.73 46.55
N SER A 287 -11.85 5.02 46.71
CA SER A 287 -10.79 4.01 46.57
C SER A 287 -10.74 2.98 47.70
N GLN A 288 -11.33 3.29 48.86
CA GLN A 288 -11.38 2.39 50.02
C GLN A 288 -12.49 1.33 49.91
N GLN A 289 -13.35 1.41 48.88
CA GLN A 289 -14.44 0.46 48.71
C GLN A 289 -13.96 -0.89 48.14
N PRO A 290 -14.44 -2.02 48.67
CA PRO A 290 -14.14 -3.34 48.12
C PRO A 290 -14.54 -3.43 46.64
N GLY A 291 -13.56 -3.64 45.76
CA GLY A 291 -13.78 -3.80 44.31
C GLY A 291 -13.71 -2.53 43.48
N ALA A 292 -13.52 -1.35 44.08
CA ALA A 292 -13.34 -0.10 43.35
C ALA A 292 -12.05 -0.15 42.49
N ARG A 293 -12.18 0.13 41.19
CA ARG A 293 -11.06 0.24 40.25
C ARG A 293 -11.03 1.63 39.65
N VAL A 294 -10.68 2.62 40.47
CA VAL A 294 -10.58 4.02 40.06
C VAL A 294 -9.13 4.51 40.10
N ASN A 295 -8.74 5.20 39.04
CA ASN A 295 -7.50 5.95 39.01
C ASN A 295 -7.76 7.34 39.60
N LEU A 296 -7.14 7.65 40.73
CA LEU A 296 -7.29 8.94 41.41
C LEU A 296 -6.35 10.02 40.86
N ALA A 297 -5.35 9.63 40.09
CA ALA A 297 -4.34 10.51 39.53
C ALA A 297 -4.14 10.23 38.05
N ASP A 298 -3.75 11.27 37.32
CA ASP A 298 -3.40 11.21 35.92
C ASP A 298 -2.15 10.31 35.72
N PRO A 299 -2.22 9.29 34.86
CA PRO A 299 -1.11 8.36 34.64
C PRO A 299 0.11 8.98 33.94
N PHE A 300 0.01 10.19 33.39
CA PHE A 300 1.08 10.83 32.62
C PHE A 300 1.89 11.87 33.41
N ASP A 301 1.29 12.55 34.38
CA ASP A 301 1.97 13.55 35.22
C ASP A 301 1.82 13.31 36.74
N ALA A 302 1.12 12.23 37.12
CA ALA A 302 0.86 11.83 38.51
C ALA A 302 0.11 12.87 39.35
N GLN A 303 -0.49 13.89 38.73
CA GLN A 303 -1.33 14.85 39.45
C GLN A 303 -2.68 14.21 39.79
N PRO A 304 -3.18 14.35 41.04
CA PRO A 304 -4.50 13.87 41.39
C PRO A 304 -5.57 14.62 40.59
N TYR A 305 -6.61 13.90 40.17
CA TYR A 305 -7.79 14.53 39.59
C TYR A 305 -8.47 15.40 40.65
N ASP A 306 -8.85 16.62 40.28
CA ASP A 306 -9.48 17.56 41.21
C ASP A 306 -10.99 17.30 41.27
N TYR A 307 -11.53 17.25 42.48
CA TYR A 307 -12.93 16.98 42.75
C TYR A 307 -13.45 17.98 43.77
N GLN A 308 -14.55 18.65 43.43
CA GLN A 308 -15.19 19.62 44.31
C GLN A 308 -16.71 19.47 44.26
N VAL A 309 -17.33 19.37 45.43
CA VAL A 309 -18.79 19.42 45.57
C VAL A 309 -19.24 20.87 45.39
N VAL A 310 -20.12 21.11 44.43
CA VAL A 310 -20.69 22.44 44.15
C VAL A 310 -21.98 22.64 44.95
N ASN A 311 -22.83 21.62 44.99
CA ASN A 311 -24.04 21.57 45.81
C ASN A 311 -24.49 20.12 46.02
N ALA A 312 -25.64 19.90 46.64
CA ALA A 312 -26.15 18.56 47.00
C ALA A 312 -26.20 17.53 45.85
N ARG A 313 -26.26 17.96 44.58
CA ARG A 313 -26.33 17.05 43.42
C ARG A 313 -25.36 17.39 42.30
N ARG A 314 -24.53 18.43 42.45
CA ARG A 314 -23.57 18.87 41.44
C ARG A 314 -22.16 18.82 42.01
N TYR A 315 -21.25 18.32 41.19
CA TYR A 315 -19.83 18.26 41.49
C TYR A 315 -19.02 18.64 40.25
N GLN A 316 -17.76 18.98 40.48
CA GLN A 316 -16.79 19.25 39.44
C GLN A 316 -15.72 18.16 39.43
N LEU A 317 -15.35 17.74 38.22
CA LEU A 317 -14.16 16.92 37.97
C LEU A 317 -13.23 17.67 37.03
N CYS A 318 -11.98 17.87 37.42
CA CYS A 318 -11.01 18.57 36.58
C CYS A 318 -9.83 17.69 36.20
N ALA A 319 -9.35 17.91 34.97
CA ALA A 319 -8.10 17.37 34.45
C ALA A 319 -7.39 18.41 33.58
N THR A 320 -6.12 18.18 33.25
CA THR A 320 -5.33 19.05 32.38
C THR A 320 -5.11 18.40 31.04
N PHE A 321 -5.77 18.87 29.99
CA PHE A 321 -5.72 18.26 28.66
C PHE A 321 -4.62 18.84 27.79
N VAL A 322 -3.97 18.01 26.97
CA VAL A 322 -2.88 18.48 26.07
C VAL A 322 -3.46 19.05 24.77
N THR A 323 -4.63 18.58 24.36
CA THR A 323 -5.29 18.93 23.10
C THR A 323 -6.61 19.67 23.31
N ASP A 324 -7.09 20.32 22.26
CA ASP A 324 -8.42 20.92 22.22
C ASP A 324 -9.38 19.98 21.48
N SER A 325 -10.37 19.45 22.19
CA SER A 325 -11.38 18.54 21.64
C SER A 325 -12.19 19.16 20.49
N ALA A 326 -12.32 20.48 20.42
CA ALA A 326 -13.03 21.17 19.34
C ALA A 326 -12.16 21.31 18.07
N ALA A 327 -10.84 21.40 18.23
CA ALA A 327 -9.89 21.32 17.11
C ALA A 327 -9.75 19.87 16.59
N ILE A 328 -10.15 18.91 17.41
CA ILE A 328 -10.26 17.51 17.03
C ILE A 328 -11.62 17.30 16.35
N ALA A 329 -11.66 17.40 15.02
CA ALA A 329 -12.86 17.16 14.20
C ALA A 329 -13.52 15.76 14.37
N ASP A 330 -12.91 14.89 15.18
CA ASP A 330 -13.38 13.56 15.54
C ASP A 330 -14.48 13.66 16.62
N ALA A 331 -15.71 13.92 16.17
CA ALA A 331 -16.90 13.87 17.01
C ALA A 331 -17.12 12.48 17.67
N ALA A 332 -16.43 11.44 17.19
CA ALA A 332 -16.53 10.07 17.69
C ALA A 332 -15.57 9.75 18.86
N VAL A 333 -14.50 10.53 19.06
CA VAL A 333 -13.57 10.36 20.20
C VAL A 333 -14.22 10.83 21.50
N TYR A 334 -15.04 11.88 21.40
CA TYR A 334 -15.88 12.38 22.49
C TYR A 334 -17.33 11.94 22.28
N ALA A 335 -17.56 10.63 22.36
CA ALA A 335 -18.87 10.01 22.15
C ALA A 335 -19.99 10.64 23.01
N GLU A 336 -19.62 11.32 24.11
CA GLU A 336 -20.54 12.13 24.89
C GLU A 336 -20.11 13.60 24.79
N ARG A 337 -20.99 14.46 24.25
CA ARG A 337 -20.77 15.92 24.14
C ARG A 337 -20.34 16.57 25.47
N GLN A 338 -20.62 15.91 26.60
CA GLN A 338 -20.25 16.36 27.94
C GLN A 338 -18.74 16.38 28.20
N TRP A 339 -17.93 15.62 27.47
CA TRP A 339 -16.47 15.56 27.67
C TRP A 339 -15.67 16.49 26.74
N ARG A 340 -16.34 17.44 26.08
CA ARG A 340 -15.64 18.46 25.27
C ARG A 340 -14.85 19.40 26.19
N HIS A 341 -13.55 19.52 25.92
CA HIS A 341 -12.63 20.38 26.66
C HIS A 341 -11.74 21.22 25.71
N PRO A 342 -11.32 22.42 26.12
CA PRO A 342 -10.21 23.13 25.49
C PRO A 342 -8.87 22.49 25.91
N ARG A 343 -7.77 22.95 25.30
CA ARG A 343 -6.42 22.65 25.79
C ARG A 343 -6.19 23.31 27.16
N GLY A 344 -5.52 22.59 28.06
CA GLY A 344 -5.19 23.05 29.40
C GLY A 344 -6.13 22.49 30.47
N ARG A 345 -6.09 23.10 31.67
CA ARG A 345 -6.94 22.69 32.79
C ARG A 345 -8.41 22.99 32.46
N HIS A 346 -9.24 21.97 32.55
CA HIS A 346 -10.68 22.08 32.35
C HIS A 346 -11.44 21.30 33.43
N CYS A 347 -12.55 21.87 33.90
CA CYS A 347 -13.41 21.31 34.93
C CYS A 347 -14.80 21.05 34.37
N PHE A 348 -15.24 19.80 34.40
CA PHE A 348 -16.58 19.40 33.99
C PHE A 348 -17.53 19.52 35.16
N VAL A 349 -18.62 20.27 34.99
CA VAL A 349 -19.70 20.34 35.96
C VAL A 349 -20.70 19.22 35.67
N LEU A 350 -20.74 18.23 36.55
CA LEU A 350 -21.58 17.04 36.40
C LEU A 350 -22.72 17.08 37.41
N THR A 351 -23.87 16.51 37.03
CA THR A 351 -25.05 16.42 37.89
C THR A 351 -25.41 14.96 38.07
N VAL A 352 -25.60 14.53 39.32
CA VAL A 352 -26.08 13.17 39.62
C VAL A 352 -27.53 13.03 39.15
N PRO A 353 -27.89 11.98 38.38
CA PRO A 353 -29.27 11.77 37.94
C PRO A 353 -30.24 11.66 39.11
N GLU A 354 -31.47 12.16 38.94
CA GLU A 354 -32.53 11.88 39.90
C GLU A 354 -32.84 10.38 39.93
N GLN A 355 -32.92 9.84 41.14
CA GLN A 355 -33.41 8.50 41.36
C GLN A 355 -34.90 8.51 41.04
N LYS A 356 -35.29 7.94 39.90
CA LYS A 356 -36.68 7.63 39.63
C LYS A 356 -37.04 6.47 40.55
N ASP A 357 -37.76 6.77 41.61
CA ASP A 357 -38.46 5.75 42.39
C ASP A 357 -39.54 5.16 41.47
N ASP A 358 -39.37 3.90 41.07
CA ASP A 358 -40.42 3.08 40.43
C ASP A 358 -41.29 2.41 41.49
#